data_AF-A0A3S0HWF9-F1
#
_entry.id   AF-A0A3S0HWF9-F1
#
_cell.length_a   1.000
_cell.length_b   1.000
_cell.length_c   1.000
_cell.angle_alpha   90.00
_cell.angle_beta   90.00
_cell.angle_gamma   90.00
#
_symmetry.space_group_name_H-M   'P 1'
#
loop_
_entity.id
_entity.type
_entity.pdbx_description
1 polymer ?
#
loop_
_entity_poly.entity_id
_entity_poly.type
_entity_poly.pdbx_seq_one_letter_code
_entity_poly.pdbx_strand_id
1 'polypeptide(L)'
;LAGCIEDPRDPLRTVHSLTDIIGFRLLAIAAGYEDGNDADSLRADPLFKMALERLPSERDLCSQSTISRLENLPDTRALLRMGRALVD
;
A
#
# COMPACT_ATOMS: atom_id res chain seq x y z
N LEU A 1 -2.56 -6.36 -8.87
CA LEU A 1 -3.00 -4.96 -8.66
C LEU A 1 -1.94 -3.91 -9.01
N ALA A 2 -0.74 -3.93 -8.40
CA ALA A 2 0.28 -2.90 -8.64
C ALA A 2 0.58 -2.64 -10.12
N GLY A 3 0.73 -3.68 -10.94
CA GLY A 3 0.97 -3.56 -12.39
C GLY A 3 -0.18 -2.94 -13.21
N CYS A 4 -1.34 -2.68 -12.61
CA CYS A 4 -2.46 -2.01 -13.26
C CYS A 4 -2.39 -0.47 -13.13
N ILE A 5 -1.53 0.03 -12.24
CA ILE A 5 -1.38 1.45 -11.89
C ILE A 5 -0.06 1.94 -12.47
N GLU A 6 -0.10 3.06 -13.18
CA GLU A 6 1.10 3.74 -13.64
C GLU A 6 1.68 4.56 -12.49
N ASP A 7 2.93 4.29 -12.12
CA ASP A 7 3.60 4.99 -11.02
C ASP A 7 4.41 6.17 -11.55
N PRO A 8 3.98 7.43 -11.33
CA PRO A 8 4.70 8.61 -11.83
C PRO A 8 5.89 8.98 -10.95
N ARG A 9 6.10 8.27 -9.83
CA ARG A 9 7.19 8.57 -8.88
C ARG A 9 8.54 8.20 -9.50
N ASP A 10 9.56 9.00 -9.22
CA ASP A 10 10.94 8.67 -9.58
C ASP A 10 11.37 7.36 -8.87
N PRO A 11 11.74 6.31 -9.61
CA PRO A 11 12.15 5.03 -9.04
C PRO A 11 13.35 5.15 -8.08
N LEU A 12 14.28 6.07 -8.34
CA LEU A 12 15.47 6.27 -7.49
C LEU A 12 15.14 6.93 -6.15
N ARG A 13 13.95 7.53 -6.03
CA ARG A 13 13.44 8.16 -4.81
C ARG A 13 12.31 7.38 -4.16
N THR A 14 11.93 6.25 -4.75
CA THR A 14 10.83 5.43 -4.26
C THR A 14 11.32 4.45 -3.19
N VAL A 15 10.82 4.66 -1.97
CA VAL A 15 11.14 3.80 -0.82
C VAL A 15 10.19 2.61 -0.68
N HIS A 16 8.90 2.84 -0.95
CA HIS A 16 7.85 1.83 -0.84
C HIS A 16 7.24 1.61 -2.22
N SER A 17 7.36 0.38 -2.71
CA SER A 17 6.75 -0.01 -3.98
C SER A 17 5.22 0.08 -3.91
N LEU A 18 4.53 0.18 -5.04
CA LEU A 18 3.06 0.10 -5.03
C LEU A 18 2.57 -1.22 -4.42
N THR A 19 3.30 -2.32 -4.62
CA THR A 19 3.00 -3.61 -3.99
C THR A 19 3.06 -3.52 -2.47
N ASP A 20 4.09 -2.89 -1.89
CA ASP A 20 4.21 -2.70 -0.44
C ASP A 20 3.06 -1.85 0.13
N ILE A 21 2.73 -0.75 -0.56
CA ILE A 21 1.68 0.18 -0.11
C ILE A 21 0.31 -0.50 -0.18
N ILE A 22 0.02 -1.21 -1.28
CA ILE A 22 -1.22 -2.01 -1.43
C ILE A 22 -1.29 -3.10 -0.36
N GLY A 23 -0.20 -3.83 -0.12
CA GLY A 23 -0.14 -4.87 0.89
C GLY A 23 -0.45 -4.35 2.29
N PHE A 24 0.21 -3.26 2.70
CA PHE A 24 -0.06 -2.64 3.99
C PHE A 24 -1.51 -2.16 4.10
N ARG A 25 -2.04 -1.51 3.04
CA ARG A 25 -3.41 -1.02 3.06
C ARG A 25 -4.44 -2.15 3.14
N LEU A 26 -4.26 -3.23 2.37
CA LEU A 26 -5.15 -4.39 2.42
C LEU A 26 -5.13 -5.05 3.80
N LEU A 27 -3.95 -5.22 4.40
CA LEU A 27 -3.82 -5.79 5.73
C LEU A 27 -4.49 -4.92 6.80
N ALA A 28 -4.33 -3.60 6.72
CA ALA A 28 -4.97 -2.66 7.64
C ALA A 28 -6.50 -2.74 7.56
N ILE A 29 -7.05 -2.75 6.35
CA ILE A 29 -8.51 -2.93 6.14
C ILE A 29 -8.96 -4.29 6.71
N ALA A 30 -8.23 -5.37 6.44
CA ALA A 30 -8.57 -6.71 6.94
C ALA A 30 -8.52 -6.80 8.47
N ALA A 31 -7.67 -6.00 9.12
CA ALA A 31 -7.55 -5.92 10.57
C ALA A 31 -8.56 -4.95 11.23
N GLY A 32 -9.45 -4.31 10.46
CA GLY A 32 -10.48 -3.38 10.99
C GLY A 32 -10.03 -1.92 11.12
N TYR A 33 -9.01 -1.52 10.35
CA TYR A 33 -8.52 -0.14 10.27
C TYR A 33 -8.86 0.49 8.91
N GLU A 34 -10.13 0.42 8.51
CA GLU A 34 -10.58 0.87 7.19
C GLU A 34 -10.50 2.39 6.99
N ASP A 35 -10.59 3.20 8.05
CA ASP A 35 -10.54 4.67 7.93
C ASP A 35 -9.11 5.19 7.66
N GLY A 36 -8.10 4.37 7.91
CA GLY A 36 -6.69 4.65 7.65
C GLY A 36 -6.06 5.70 8.56
N ASN A 37 -6.74 6.19 9.60
CA ASN A 37 -6.21 7.24 10.48
C ASN A 37 -5.04 6.72 11.36
N ASP A 38 -5.04 5.42 11.64
CA ASP A 38 -4.05 4.74 12.47
C ASP A 38 -2.80 4.30 11.70
N ALA A 39 -2.75 4.51 10.37
CA ALA A 39 -1.67 4.01 9.52
C ALA A 39 -0.28 4.53 9.93
N ASP A 40 -0.19 5.77 10.44
CA ASP A 40 1.08 6.31 10.94
C ASP A 40 1.54 5.70 12.26
N SER A 41 0.64 5.12 13.05
CA SER A 41 0.98 4.30 14.21
C SER A 41 1.30 2.85 13.81
N LEU A 42 0.46 2.25 12.96
CA LEU A 42 0.59 0.86 12.52
C LEU A 42 1.83 0.58 11.67
N ARG A 43 2.37 1.58 10.98
CA ARG A 43 3.56 1.39 10.12
C ARG A 43 4.81 0.91 10.87
N ALA A 44 4.88 1.17 12.18
CA ALA A 44 5.97 0.73 13.05
C ALA A 44 5.63 -0.58 13.80
N ASP A 45 4.38 -1.06 13.70
CA ASP A 45 3.93 -2.25 14.40
C ASP A 45 4.67 -3.51 13.88
N PRO A 46 5.34 -4.27 14.77
CA PRO A 46 6.09 -5.45 14.36
C PRO A 46 5.22 -6.55 13.73
N LEU A 47 3.95 -6.68 14.13
CA LEU A 47 3.04 -7.66 13.56
C LEU A 47 2.69 -7.32 12.12
N PHE A 48 2.43 -6.04 11.82
CA PHE A 48 2.18 -5.59 10.44
C PHE A 48 3.41 -5.75 9.55
N LYS A 49 4.61 -5.48 10.08
CA LYS A 49 5.87 -5.75 9.35
C LYS A 49 6.02 -7.25 9.05
N MET A 50 5.86 -8.10 10.05
CA MET A 50 6.01 -9.55 9.90
C MET A 50 4.97 -10.16 8.97
N ALA A 51 3.72 -9.69 9.01
CA ALA A 51 2.65 -10.12 8.11
C ALA A 51 2.92 -9.77 6.63
N LEU A 52 3.80 -8.79 6.38
CA LEU A 52 4.27 -8.41 5.04
C LEU A 52 5.69 -8.94 4.76
N GLU A 53 6.10 -10.01 5.45
CA GLU A 53 7.40 -10.68 5.28
C GLU A 53 8.60 -9.77 5.58
N ARG A 54 8.43 -8.78 6.46
CA ARG A 54 9.50 -7.90 6.92
C ARG A 54 9.90 -8.19 8.36
N LEU A 55 11.17 -8.01 8.69
CA LEU A 55 11.65 -8.10 10.06
C LEU A 55 11.14 -6.89 10.87
N PRO A 56 10.86 -7.07 12.17
CA PRO A 56 10.49 -5.96 13.06
C PRO A 56 11.50 -4.79 13.06
N SER A 57 12.80 -5.11 12.90
CA SER A 57 13.90 -4.15 12.87
C SER A 57 14.07 -3.43 11.53
N GLU A 58 13.38 -3.85 10.47
CA GLU A 58 13.42 -3.16 9.19
C GLU A 58 12.67 -1.83 9.24
N ARG A 59 12.91 -1.03 8.19
CA ARG A 59 12.24 0.26 7.99
C ARG A 59 10.73 0.11 8.13
N ASP A 60 10.13 1.10 8.79
CA ASP A 60 8.68 1.22 8.91
C ASP A 60 7.99 1.17 7.55
N LEU A 61 6.75 0.67 7.53
CA LEU A 61 5.90 0.68 6.36
C LEU A 61 5.60 2.12 5.93
N CYS A 62 4.90 2.28 4.81
CA CYS A 62 4.60 3.60 4.28
C CYS A 62 3.66 4.40 5.21
N SER A 63 3.76 5.73 5.15
CA SER A 63 2.89 6.63 5.92
C SER A 63 1.44 6.64 5.44
N GLN A 64 0.54 7.14 6.27
CA GLN A 64 -0.86 7.44 5.92
C GLN A 64 -0.94 8.27 4.63
N SER A 65 -0.14 9.34 4.54
CA SER A 65 -0.12 10.21 3.36
C SER A 65 0.36 9.50 2.08
N THR A 66 1.15 8.42 2.21
CA THR A 66 1.58 7.60 1.07
C THR A 66 0.46 6.69 0.59
N ILE A 67 -0.33 6.13 1.52
CA ILE A 67 -1.54 5.38 1.22
C ILE A 67 -2.55 6.29 0.51
N SER A 68 -2.86 7.48 1.06
CA SER A 68 -3.82 8.38 0.42
C SER A 68 -3.40 8.82 -0.97
N ARG A 69 -2.10 9.05 -1.21
CA ARG A 69 -1.60 9.33 -2.55
C ARG A 69 -1.82 8.15 -3.50
N LEU A 70 -1.60 6.92 -3.05
CA LEU A 70 -1.91 5.72 -3.84
C LEU A 70 -3.41 5.64 -4.14
N GLU A 71 -4.28 5.81 -3.14
CA GLU A 71 -5.74 5.67 -3.31
C GLU A 71 -6.32 6.68 -4.31
N ASN A 72 -5.67 7.83 -4.46
CA ASN A 72 -6.05 8.88 -5.41
C ASN A 72 -5.28 8.82 -6.75
N LEU A 73 -4.39 7.84 -6.94
CA LEU A 73 -3.55 7.74 -8.13
C LEU A 73 -4.25 7.07 -9.33
N PRO A 74 -5.02 5.97 -9.18
CA PRO A 74 -5.67 5.30 -10.31
C PRO A 74 -6.66 6.19 -11.06
N ASP A 75 -6.47 6.30 -12.37
CA ASP A 75 -7.47 6.88 -13.28
C ASP A 75 -8.54 5.82 -13.67
N THR A 76 -9.55 6.23 -14.44
CA THR A 76 -10.62 5.32 -14.89
C THR A 76 -10.07 4.09 -15.63
N ARG A 77 -8.98 4.21 -16.39
CA ARG A 77 -8.41 3.08 -17.12
C ARG A 77 -7.68 2.12 -16.17
N ALA A 78 -6.95 2.64 -15.21
CA ALA A 78 -6.33 1.86 -14.15
C ALA A 78 -7.39 1.08 -13.35
N LEU A 79 -8.50 1.72 -12.99
CA LEU A 79 -9.62 1.06 -12.29
C LEU A 79 -10.21 -0.10 -13.12
N LEU A 80 -10.40 0.07 -14.43
CA LEU A 80 -10.86 -1.01 -15.31
C LEU A 80 -9.85 -2.17 -15.37
N ARG A 81 -8.54 -1.88 -15.44
CA ARG A 81 -7.48 -2.91 -15.41
C ARG A 81 -7.45 -3.65 -14.07
N MET A 82 -7.60 -2.92 -12.97
CA MET A 82 -7.64 -3.49 -11.62
C MET A 82 -8.86 -4.40 -11.44
N GLY A 83 -10.04 -3.96 -11.90
CA GLY A 83 -11.26 -4.77 -11.84
C GLY A 83 -11.12 -6.10 -12.57
N ARG A 84 -10.51 -6.11 -13.76
CA ARG A 84 -10.19 -7.36 -14.49
C ARG A 84 -9.21 -8.24 -13.73
N ALA A 85 -8.10 -7.66 -13.27
CA ALA A 85 -7.08 -8.39 -12.52
C ALA A 85 -7.55 -8.96 -11.16
N LEU A 86 -8.73 -8.58 -10.66
CA LEU A 86 -9.35 -9.14 -9.45
C LEU A 86 -10.28 -10.31 -9.73
N VAL A 87 -10.77 -10.45 -10.96
CA VAL A 87 -11.72 -11.52 -11.36
C VAL A 87 -11.08 -12.59 -12.25
N ASP A 88 -9.88 -12.31 -12.77
CA ASP A 88 -9.00 -13.29 -13.42
C ASP A 88 -8.38 -14.24 -12.38
#